data_AF-A0A800AQJ0-F1
#
_entry.id   AF-A0A800AQJ0-F1
#
_cell.length_a   1.000
_cell.length_b   1.000
_cell.length_c   1.000
_cell.angle_alpha   90.00
_cell.angle_beta   90.00
_cell.angle_gamma   90.00
#
_symmetry.space_group_name_H-M   'P 1'
#
loop_
_entity.id
_entity.type
_entity.pdbx_description
1 polymer ?
#
loop_
_entity_poly.entity_id
_entity_poly.type
_entity_poly.pdbx_seq_one_letter_code
_entity_poly.pdbx_strand_id
1 'polypeptide(L)' 'KKAKEILIEEFSPKRIIVFGTFVKGNLHNFSNLDIIVEGLGDDYLKAGERLIDMLGEDIDLKSFEALDEDFKKGN' A
#
# COMPACT_ATOMS: atom_id res chain seq x y z
N LYS A 1 -10.44 4.28 -1.67
CA LYS A 1 -10.43 5.77 -1.81
C LYS A 1 -9.80 6.44 -0.59
N LYS A 2 -10.28 6.16 0.62
CA LYS A 2 -9.73 6.69 1.88
C LYS A 2 -8.24 6.38 2.13
N ALA A 3 -7.76 5.17 1.83
CA ALA A 3 -6.34 4.82 2.02
C ALA A 3 -5.39 5.76 1.25
N LYS A 4 -5.74 6.07 0.00
CA LYS A 4 -4.98 7.00 -0.84
C LYS A 4 -4.96 8.42 -0.26
N GLU A 5 -6.09 8.88 0.26
CA GLU A 5 -6.21 10.22 0.86
C GLU A 5 -5.32 10.33 2.09
N ILE A 6 -5.39 9.36 3.02
CA ILE A 6 -4.52 9.29 4.21
C ILE A 6 -3.04 9.30 3.83
N LEU A 7 -2.65 8.44 2.88
CA LEU A 7 -1.25 8.36 2.43
C LEU A 7 -0.76 9.69 1.85
N ILE A 8 -1.55 10.35 1.00
CA ILE A 8 -1.17 11.63 0.38
C ILE A 8 -1.08 12.75 1.43
N GLU A 9 -2.09 12.87 2.29
CA GLU A 9 -2.20 13.99 3.23
C GLU A 9 -1.20 13.88 4.38
N GLU A 10 -0.96 12.67 4.90
CA GLU A 10 -0.14 12.47 6.10
C GLU A 10 1.32 12.10 5.77
N PHE A 11 1.59 11.47 4.63
CA PHE A 11 2.91 10.87 4.33
C PHE A 11 3.55 11.35 3.02
N SER A 12 2.82 12.04 2.14
CA SER A 12 3.34 12.60 0.88
C SER A 12 4.19 11.63 0.03
N PRO A 13 3.72 10.41 -0.27
CA PRO A 13 4.46 9.44 -1.08
C PRO A 13 4.68 9.97 -2.49
N LYS A 14 5.79 9.55 -3.11
CA LYS A 14 6.10 9.81 -4.52
C LYS A 14 5.17 9.05 -5.45
N ARG A 15 4.84 7.79 -5.11
CA ARG A 15 3.95 6.94 -5.91
C ARG A 15 3.20 5.97 -5.01
N ILE A 16 1.96 5.66 -5.37
CA ILE A 16 1.12 4.65 -4.72
C ILE A 16 0.68 3.67 -5.81
N ILE A 17 0.92 2.38 -5.61
CA ILE A 17 0.57 1.30 -6.52
C ILE A 17 -0.34 0.34 -5.76
N VAL A 18 -1.54 0.09 -6.28
CA VAL A 18 -2.40 -0.99 -5.77
C VAL A 18 -2.11 -2.22 -6.62
N PHE A 19 -1.84 -3.35 -5.97
CA PHE A 19 -1.51 -4.60 -6.64
C PHE A 19 -2.37 -5.75 -6.11
N GLY A 20 -2.03 -6.99 -6.49
CA GLY A 20 -2.71 -8.16 -5.95
C GLY A 20 -4.08 -8.47 -6.56
N THR A 21 -4.91 -9.20 -5.81
CA THR A 21 -6.17 -9.77 -6.29
C THR A 21 -7.26 -8.71 -6.50
N PHE A 22 -7.16 -7.59 -5.78
CA PHE A 22 -8.08 -6.45 -5.90
C PHE A 22 -8.11 -5.90 -7.34
N VAL A 23 -6.95 -5.73 -7.97
CA VAL A 23 -6.85 -5.22 -9.35
C VAL A 23 -7.20 -6.28 -10.39
N LYS A 24 -7.15 -7.57 -10.03
CA LYS A 24 -7.48 -8.71 -10.91
C LYS A 24 -8.96 -9.06 -10.92
N GLY A 25 -9.80 -8.32 -10.19
CA GLY A 25 -11.25 -8.54 -10.14
C GLY A 25 -11.70 -9.75 -9.31
N ASN A 26 -10.78 -10.42 -8.60
CA ASN A 26 -11.07 -11.56 -7.74
C ASN A 26 -11.34 -11.10 -6.30
N LEU A 27 -12.37 -10.27 -6.13
CA LEU A 27 -12.81 -9.78 -4.83
C LEU A 27 -13.47 -10.91 -4.05
N HIS A 28 -12.76 -11.49 -3.09
CA HIS A 28 -13.38 -12.20 -1.97
C HIS A 28 -13.69 -11.18 -0.87
N ASN A 29 -14.75 -11.40 -0.08
CA ASN A 29 -15.21 -10.49 1.00
C ASN A 29 -14.19 -10.26 2.15
N PHE A 30 -12.99 -10.83 2.05
CA PHE A 30 -11.86 -10.69 2.97
C PHE A 30 -10.57 -10.31 2.23
N SER A 31 -10.66 -9.64 1.07
CA SER A 31 -9.47 -9.31 0.29
C SER A 31 -8.64 -8.24 0.99
N ASN A 32 -7.47 -8.62 1.45
CA ASN A 32 -6.43 -7.71 1.93
C ASN A 32 -6.11 -6.69 0.84
N LEU A 33 -6.05 -5.41 1.21
CA LEU A 33 -5.70 -4.35 0.27
C LEU A 33 -4.17 -4.28 0.15
N ASP A 34 -3.65 -4.80 -0.97
CA ASP A 34 -2.22 -4.83 -1.26
C ASP A 34 -1.76 -3.49 -1.87
N ILE A 35 -0.93 -2.74 -1.12
CA ILE A 35 -0.43 -1.42 -1.52
C ILE A 35 1.10 -1.39 -1.51
N ILE A 36 1.69 -0.87 -2.58
CA ILE A 36 3.10 -0.46 -2.60
C ILE A 36 3.17 1.06 -2.59
N VAL A 37 4.05 1.60 -1.76
CA VAL A 37 4.31 3.03 -1.64
C VAL A 37 5.78 3.32 -1.94
N GLU A 38 6.04 4.30 -2.79
CA GLU A 38 7.37 4.82 -3.09
C GLU A 38 7.54 6.19 -2.42
N GLY A 39 8.72 6.47 -1.89
CA GLY A 39 9.11 7.75 -1.31
C GLY A 39 8.87 7.87 0.19
N LEU A 40 8.45 6.81 0.88
CA LEU A 40 8.25 6.83 2.33
C LEU A 40 9.47 6.34 3.12
N GLY A 41 10.42 5.66 2.49
CA GLY A 41 11.57 5.09 3.20
C GLY A 41 11.09 4.23 4.38
N ASP A 42 11.63 4.49 5.58
CA ASP A 42 11.28 3.77 6.82
C ASP A 42 9.89 4.12 7.38
N ASP A 43 9.26 5.21 6.93
CA ASP A 43 7.93 5.63 7.43
C ASP A 43 6.78 4.78 6.89
N TYR A 44 7.05 3.86 5.95
CA TYR A 44 6.03 2.96 5.40
C TYR A 44 5.34 2.11 6.49
N LEU A 45 6.06 1.73 7.54
CA LEU A 45 5.48 0.97 8.66
C LEU A 45 4.45 1.81 9.44
N LYS A 46 4.77 3.08 9.71
CA LYS A 46 3.84 4.02 10.37
C LYS A 46 2.63 4.30 9.49
N ALA A 47 2.84 4.41 8.17
CA ALA A 47 1.75 4.56 7.22
C ALA A 47 0.83 3.33 7.21
N GLY A 48 1.40 2.12 7.29
CA GLY A 48 0.64 0.87 7.42
C GLY A 48 -0.21 0.82 8.68
N GLU A 49 0.38 1.07 9.85
CA GLU A 49 -0.33 1.12 11.14
C GLU A 49 -1.46 2.15 11.12
N ARG A 50 -1.18 3.35 10.60
CA ARG A 50 -2.17 4.43 10.47
C ARG A 50 -3.35 4.06 9.59
N LEU A 51 -3.10 3.34 8.50
CA LEU A 51 -4.16 2.88 7.60
C LEU A 51 -5.03 1.81 8.27
N ILE A 52 -4.44 0.87 9.01
CA ILE A 52 -5.15 -0.16 9.76
C ILE A 52 -6.07 0.50 10.80
N ASP A 53 -5.55 1.44 11.58
CA ASP A 53 -6.31 2.17 12.61
C ASP A 53 -7.52 2.92 12.04
N MET A 54 -7.37 3.52 10.86
CA MET A 54 -8.40 4.37 10.26
C MET A 54 -9.45 3.61 9.45
N LEU A 55 -9.07 2.47 8.86
CA LEU A 55 -9.93 1.71 7.95
C LEU A 55 -10.52 0.46 8.60
N GLY A 56 -9.88 -0.08 9.64
CA GLY A 56 -10.32 -1.32 10.29
C GLY A 56 -10.23 -2.55 9.38
N GLU A 57 -9.42 -2.47 8.33
CA GLU A 57 -9.22 -3.51 7.32
C GLU A 57 -7.78 -4.03 7.39
N ASP A 58 -7.56 -5.27 6.94
CA ASP A 58 -6.23 -5.85 6.80
C ASP A 58 -5.56 -5.29 5.54
N ILE A 59 -4.44 -4.57 5.72
CA ILE A 59 -3.75 -3.83 4.67
C ILE A 59 -2.29 -4.30 4.63
N ASP A 60 -1.91 -4.90 3.50
CA ASP A 60 -0.51 -5.26 3.23
C ASP A 60 0.17 -4.10 2.52
N LEU A 61 0.87 -3.25 3.28
CA LEU A 61 1.60 -2.10 2.76
C LEU A 61 3.11 -2.38 2.70
N LYS A 62 3.69 -2.22 1.50
CA LYS A 62 5.12 -2.43 1.24
C LYS A 62 5.78 -1.16 0.72
N SER A 63 6.98 -0.86 1.20
CA SER A 63 7.83 0.17 0.59
C SER A 63 8.41 -0.36 -0.72
N PHE A 64 8.32 0.43 -1.80
CA PHE A 64 8.94 0.13 -3.09
C PHE A 64 10.46 0.01 -2.97
N GLU A 65 11.08 0.83 -2.11
CA GLU A 65 12.51 0.82 -1.84
C GLU A 65 12.97 -0.50 -1.22
N ALA A 66 12.12 -1.13 -0.40
CA ALA A 66 12.38 -2.39 0.28
C ALA A 66 12.11 -3.64 -0.58
N LEU A 67 11.51 -3.48 -1.77
CA LEU A 67 11.24 -4.61 -2.67
C LEU A 67 12.52 -5.08 -3.37
N ASP A 68 12.55 -6.37 -3.69
CA ASP A 68 13.62 -6.94 -4.51
C ASP A 68 13.56 -6.42 -5.95
N GLU A 69 14.71 -6.49 -6.64
CA GLU A 69 14.88 -5.97 -8.00
C GLU A 69 14.04 -6.73 -9.04
N ASP A 70 13.69 -7.99 -8.78
CA ASP A 70 12.89 -8.79 -9.71
C ASP A 70 11.42 -8.34 -9.69
N PHE A 71 10.91 -7.99 -8.50
CA PHE A 71 9.58 -7.42 -8.33
C PHE A 71 9.47 -6.03 -8.97
N LYS A 72 10.52 -5.20 -8.85
CA LYS A 72 10.57 -3.85 -9.44
C LYS A 72 10.55 -3.84 -10.97
N LYS A 73 11.13 -4.84 -11.63
CA LYS A 73 11.14 -4.92 -13.11
C LYS A 73 9.78 -5.25 -13.73
N GLY A 74 8.84 -5.78 -12.94
CA GLY A 74 7.53 -6.23 -13.40
C GLY A 74 6.37 -5.24 -13.22
N ASN A 75 6.57 -4.09 -12.57
CA ASN A 75 5.52 -3.13 -12.17
C ASN A 75 5.97 -1.66 -12.33
#